data_AF-A0A1Q6JTT3-F1
#
_entry.id   AF-A0A1Q6JTT3-F1
#
_cell.length_a   1.000
_cell.length_b   1.000
_cell.length_c   1.000
_cell.angle_alpha   90.00
_cell.angle_beta   90.00
_cell.angle_gamma   90.00
#
_symmetry.space_group_name_H-M   'P 1'
#
loop_
_entity.id
_entity.type
_entity.pdbx_description
1 polymer ?
#
loop_
_entity_poly.entity_id
_entity_poly.type
_entity_poly.pdbx_seq_one_letter_code
_entity_poly.pdbx_strand_id
1 'polypeptide(L)'
;MEYENTTELANREEACKRVKQIAKIIEKIKINNYLKIGGISEEDKQRLEQLESSMNTVANENGLQKLASQLSTTISERYDIEREQSESQQDGQNSIKDRLEAYRGAIDAEVQALKTGKISKAKRCQKRANMLMQQLESDDIQRAIEYKRGILAGLNVSLDISTEKVQLWLNRFKGCWKEEDFNKRKNITQEITSITQTKTEEKSTKELFAGVEI
;
A
#
# COMPACT_ATOMS: atom_id res chain seq x y z
N MET A 1 41.39 3.80 34.79
CA MET A 1 40.97 2.83 33.75
C MET A 1 39.52 3.10 33.35
N GLU A 2 39.22 4.27 32.77
CA GLU A 2 37.84 4.62 32.37
C GLU A 2 37.71 5.02 30.89
N TYR A 3 38.83 5.25 30.19
CA TYR A 3 38.82 5.70 28.80
C TYR A 3 38.49 4.58 27.80
N GLU A 4 38.92 3.33 28.05
CA GLU A 4 38.72 2.20 27.14
C GLU A 4 37.23 1.83 26.95
N ASN A 5 36.42 2.01 28.00
CA ASN A 5 35.01 1.63 28.00
C ASN A 5 34.15 2.58 27.12
N THR A 6 34.50 3.86 27.04
CA THR A 6 33.72 4.85 26.26
C THR A 6 33.92 4.71 24.75
N THR A 7 35.14 4.40 24.31
CA THR A 7 35.47 4.17 22.90
C THR A 7 34.88 2.87 22.37
N GLU A 8 34.91 1.79 23.16
CA GLU A 8 34.27 0.52 22.78
C GLU A 8 32.74 0.63 22.70
N LEU A 9 32.12 1.38 23.63
CA LEU A 9 30.69 1.68 23.61
C LEU A 9 30.30 2.49 22.37
N ALA A 10 31.08 3.52 22.02
CA ALA A 10 30.85 4.33 20.82
C ALA A 10 30.98 3.50 19.54
N ASN A 11 32.01 2.65 19.44
CA ASN A 11 32.21 1.74 18.31
C ASN A 11 31.06 0.73 18.17
N ARG A 12 30.57 0.18 19.29
CA ARG A 12 29.43 -0.74 19.32
C ARG A 12 28.13 -0.05 18.91
N GLU A 13 27.92 1.19 19.31
CA GLU A 13 26.74 1.97 18.92
C GLU A 13 26.77 2.30 17.42
N GLU A 14 27.93 2.64 16.89
CA GLU A 14 28.12 2.89 15.46
C GLU A 14 27.91 1.61 14.64
N ALA A 15 28.43 0.47 15.09
CA ALA A 15 28.18 -0.84 14.46
C ALA A 15 26.69 -1.20 14.46
N CYS A 16 25.96 -0.90 15.55
CA CYS A 16 24.52 -1.08 15.62
C CYS A 16 23.77 -0.20 14.60
N LYS A 17 24.19 1.06 14.42
CA LYS A 17 23.64 1.96 13.40
C LYS A 17 23.88 1.41 11.98
N ARG A 18 25.09 0.90 11.70
CA ARG A 18 25.45 0.30 10.40
C ARG A 18 24.62 -0.94 10.08
N VAL A 19 24.47 -1.87 11.04
CA VAL A 19 23.63 -3.08 10.88
C VAL A 19 22.17 -2.69 10.58
N LYS A 20 21.63 -1.70 11.29
CA LYS A 20 20.26 -1.21 11.05
C LYS A 20 20.10 -0.52 9.68
N GLN A 21 21.11 0.19 9.20
CA GLN A 21 21.10 0.82 7.88
C GLN A 21 21.11 -0.24 6.77
N ILE A 22 21.95 -1.27 6.90
CA ILE A 22 22.01 -2.39 5.96
C ILE A 22 20.65 -3.10 5.88
N ALA A 23 20.03 -3.41 7.02
CA ALA A 23 18.71 -4.01 7.08
C ALA A 23 17.63 -3.17 6.37
N LYS A 24 17.63 -1.84 6.53
CA LYS A 24 16.69 -0.94 5.82
C LYS A 24 16.91 -0.92 4.30
N ILE A 25 18.15 -1.08 3.84
CA ILE A 25 18.46 -1.14 2.40
C ILE A 25 17.94 -2.45 1.82
N ILE A 26 18.19 -3.58 2.50
CA ILE A 26 17.66 -4.90 2.13
C ILE A 26 16.13 -4.85 2.03
N GLU A 27 15.46 -4.27 3.03
CA GLU A 27 14.00 -4.10 3.05
C GLU A 27 13.50 -3.32 1.82
N LYS A 28 14.12 -2.17 1.48
CA LYS A 28 13.73 -1.38 0.31
C LYS A 28 13.92 -2.12 -1.01
N ILE A 29 15.01 -2.87 -1.17
CA ILE A 29 15.27 -3.66 -2.38
C ILE A 29 14.19 -4.73 -2.53
N LYS A 30 13.87 -5.45 -1.45
CA LYS A 30 12.80 -6.45 -1.48
C LYS A 30 11.44 -5.81 -1.80
N ILE A 31 11.03 -4.74 -1.11
CA ILE A 31 9.76 -4.03 -1.39
C ILE A 31 9.66 -3.59 -2.86
N ASN A 32 10.71 -2.99 -3.41
CA ASN A 32 10.70 -2.52 -4.80
C ASN A 32 10.57 -3.67 -5.81
N ASN A 33 11.13 -4.83 -5.50
CA ASN A 33 11.04 -6.00 -6.37
C ASN A 33 9.72 -6.76 -6.20
N TYR A 34 9.12 -6.79 -5.01
CA TYR A 34 7.74 -7.28 -4.83
C TYR A 34 6.71 -6.51 -5.68
N LEU A 35 6.94 -5.22 -5.89
CA LEU A 35 6.07 -4.38 -6.72
C LEU A 35 6.28 -4.59 -8.23
N LYS A 36 7.39 -5.23 -8.64
CA LYS A 36 7.65 -5.60 -10.03
C LYS A 36 7.16 -7.02 -10.25
N ILE A 37 6.30 -7.24 -11.24
CA ILE A 37 5.62 -8.51 -11.55
C ILE A 37 6.59 -9.63 -12.04
N GLY A 38 7.91 -9.47 -11.87
CA GLY A 38 8.96 -10.33 -12.42
C GLY A 38 9.91 -10.99 -11.41
N GLY A 39 9.68 -10.86 -10.10
CA GLY A 39 10.60 -11.37 -9.09
C GLY A 39 11.88 -10.52 -8.95
N ILE A 40 12.81 -10.97 -8.11
CA ILE A 40 14.09 -10.28 -7.86
C ILE A 40 15.02 -10.48 -9.07
N SER A 41 15.51 -9.38 -9.65
CA SER A 41 16.50 -9.40 -10.74
C SER A 41 17.80 -10.07 -10.28
N GLU A 42 18.55 -10.69 -11.18
CA GLU A 42 19.79 -11.38 -10.84
C GLU A 42 20.84 -10.42 -10.25
N GLU A 43 20.89 -9.17 -10.72
CA GLU A 43 21.75 -8.14 -10.12
C GLU A 43 21.32 -7.76 -8.69
N ASP A 44 20.02 -7.81 -8.41
CA ASP A 44 19.49 -7.49 -7.08
C ASP A 44 19.69 -8.65 -6.10
N LYS A 45 19.69 -9.91 -6.58
CA LYS A 45 20.10 -11.08 -5.77
C LYS A 45 21.55 -10.98 -5.34
N GLN A 46 22.47 -10.68 -6.27
CA GLN A 46 23.89 -10.49 -5.95
C GLN A 46 24.11 -9.35 -4.94
N ARG A 47 23.36 -8.26 -5.09
CA ARG A 47 23.41 -7.15 -4.11
C ARG A 47 22.89 -7.56 -2.74
N LEU A 48 21.82 -8.35 -2.68
CA LEU A 48 21.27 -8.87 -1.42
C LEU A 48 22.26 -9.77 -0.70
N GLU A 49 22.88 -10.72 -1.41
CA GLU A 49 23.92 -11.60 -0.83
C GLU A 49 25.12 -10.80 -0.28
N GLN A 50 25.57 -9.78 -1.02
CA GLN A 50 26.64 -8.89 -0.56
C GLN A 50 26.24 -8.09 0.69
N LEU A 51 25.01 -7.59 0.75
CA LEU A 51 24.47 -6.85 1.88
C LEU A 51 24.32 -7.75 3.12
N GLU A 52 23.83 -8.98 2.95
CA GLU A 52 23.70 -9.96 4.04
C GLU A 52 25.07 -10.41 4.57
N SER A 53 26.03 -10.67 3.67
CA SER A 53 27.42 -10.94 4.06
C SER A 53 28.03 -9.77 4.83
N SER A 54 27.84 -8.54 4.36
CA SER A 54 28.31 -7.32 5.05
C SER A 54 27.68 -7.16 6.43
N MET A 55 26.38 -7.46 6.57
CA MET A 55 25.67 -7.42 7.85
C MET A 55 26.25 -8.44 8.84
N ASN A 56 26.50 -9.67 8.38
CA ASN A 56 27.02 -10.75 9.21
C ASN A 56 28.46 -10.48 9.67
N THR A 57 29.30 -9.92 8.81
CA THR A 57 30.68 -9.53 9.15
C THR A 57 30.69 -8.45 10.24
N VAL A 58 29.95 -7.34 10.04
CA VAL A 58 29.87 -6.25 11.04
C VAL A 58 29.25 -6.76 12.36
N ALA A 59 28.28 -7.66 12.29
CA ALA A 59 27.65 -8.24 13.46
C ALA A 59 28.56 -9.22 14.22
N ASN A 60 29.43 -9.97 13.52
CA ASN A 60 30.41 -10.87 14.13
C ASN A 60 31.52 -10.07 14.84
N GLU A 61 32.08 -9.08 14.15
CA GLU A 61 33.17 -8.24 14.69
C GLU A 61 32.77 -7.46 15.95
N ASN A 62 31.48 -7.14 16.09
CA ASN A 62 30.98 -6.30 17.20
C ASN A 62 30.05 -7.05 18.18
N GLY A 63 29.92 -8.38 18.07
CA GLY A 63 29.05 -9.17 18.95
C GLY A 63 27.57 -8.76 18.90
N LEU A 64 27.05 -8.45 17.70
CA LEU A 64 25.67 -8.05 17.40
C LEU A 64 24.88 -9.16 16.69
N GLN A 65 25.33 -10.41 16.76
CA GLN A 65 24.73 -11.56 16.08
C GLN A 65 23.22 -11.72 16.34
N LYS A 66 22.79 -11.50 17.58
CA LYS A 66 21.35 -11.55 17.94
C LYS A 66 20.52 -10.48 17.23
N LEU A 67 21.08 -9.28 17.02
CA LEU A 67 20.40 -8.19 16.32
C LEU A 67 20.33 -8.48 14.82
N ALA A 68 21.43 -8.96 14.23
CA ALA A 68 21.48 -9.33 12.82
C ALA A 68 20.51 -10.48 12.51
N SER A 69 20.46 -11.52 13.36
CA SER A 69 19.54 -12.63 13.18
C SER A 69 18.08 -12.19 13.28
N GLN A 70 17.72 -11.37 14.29
CA GLN A 70 16.36 -10.83 14.42
C GLN A 70 15.93 -10.00 13.21
N LEU A 71 16.82 -9.14 12.70
CA LEU A 71 16.52 -8.31 11.52
C LEU A 71 16.41 -9.15 10.25
N SER A 72 17.33 -10.10 10.04
CA SER A 72 17.27 -11.05 8.92
C SER A 72 15.99 -11.87 8.94
N THR A 73 15.63 -12.45 10.10
CA THR A 73 14.38 -13.19 10.28
C THR A 73 13.16 -12.32 9.99
N THR A 74 13.10 -11.09 10.54
CA THR A 74 11.96 -10.19 10.31
C THR A 74 11.81 -9.82 8.84
N ILE A 75 12.93 -9.61 8.13
CA ILE A 75 12.93 -9.30 6.71
C ILE A 75 12.48 -10.53 5.91
N SER A 76 13.03 -11.72 6.17
CA SER A 76 12.62 -12.94 5.47
C SER A 76 11.17 -13.34 5.78
N GLU A 77 10.67 -13.19 7.00
CA GLU A 77 9.27 -13.48 7.32
C GLU A 77 8.28 -12.56 6.57
N ARG A 78 8.65 -11.29 6.38
CA ARG A 78 7.81 -10.31 5.69
C ARG A 78 7.95 -10.33 4.18
N TYR A 79 9.13 -10.72 3.70
CA TYR A 79 9.56 -10.49 2.32
C TYR A 79 10.30 -11.67 1.69
N ASP A 80 10.38 -12.84 2.30
CA ASP A 80 10.76 -14.09 1.65
C ASP A 80 9.84 -15.20 2.18
N ILE A 81 8.61 -15.29 1.67
CA ILE A 81 7.79 -16.51 1.88
C ILE A 81 8.27 -17.60 0.90
N GLU A 82 9.58 -17.81 0.77
CA GLU A 82 10.20 -18.94 0.08
C GLU A 82 11.55 -19.27 0.74
N ARG A 83 11.53 -19.75 1.99
CA ARG A 83 12.49 -20.78 2.37
C ARG A 83 11.87 -22.11 2.00
N GLU A 84 12.29 -22.63 0.87
CA GLU A 84 12.16 -24.02 0.51
C GLU A 84 12.50 -24.89 1.72
N GLN A 85 11.53 -25.68 2.17
CA GLN A 85 11.84 -26.87 2.94
C GLN A 85 12.66 -27.77 2.01
N SER A 86 13.96 -27.81 2.28
CA SER A 86 14.90 -28.89 1.98
C SER A 86 14.51 -29.81 0.82
N GLU A 87 15.23 -29.62 -0.28
CA GLU A 87 15.38 -30.56 -1.41
C GLU A 87 15.37 -32.03 -0.96
N SER A 88 14.23 -32.69 -1.12
CA SER A 88 14.18 -34.11 -1.49
C SER A 88 12.75 -34.48 -1.88
N GLN A 89 12.58 -34.90 -3.15
CA GLN A 89 11.41 -35.62 -3.69
C GLN A 89 10.10 -34.83 -3.94
N GLN A 90 10.06 -33.84 -4.84
CA GLN A 90 8.77 -33.21 -5.23
C GLN A 90 8.64 -32.79 -6.71
N ASP A 91 9.01 -33.65 -7.67
CA ASP A 91 8.77 -33.35 -9.09
C ASP A 91 7.27 -33.47 -9.50
N GLY A 92 6.40 -33.92 -8.59
CA GLY A 92 4.94 -34.02 -8.80
C GLY A 92 4.09 -32.98 -8.08
N GLN A 93 4.50 -32.53 -6.89
CA GLN A 93 3.72 -31.58 -6.06
C GLN A 93 3.90 -30.12 -6.49
N ASN A 94 5.01 -29.78 -7.15
CA ASN A 94 5.23 -28.46 -7.75
C ASN A 94 4.12 -28.13 -8.77
N SER A 95 3.69 -29.10 -9.59
CA SER A 95 2.62 -28.85 -10.58
C SER A 95 1.26 -28.51 -9.95
N ILE A 96 0.93 -29.06 -8.78
CA ILE A 96 -0.37 -28.82 -8.12
C ILE A 96 -0.37 -27.47 -7.41
N LYS A 97 0.72 -27.15 -6.71
CA LYS A 97 0.91 -25.84 -6.07
C LYS A 97 0.89 -24.72 -7.11
N ASP A 98 1.57 -24.90 -8.25
CA ASP A 98 1.55 -23.97 -9.38
C ASP A 98 0.16 -23.79 -9.97
N ARG A 99 -0.65 -24.86 -10.06
CA ARG A 99 -2.04 -24.79 -10.55
C ARG A 99 -2.95 -24.02 -9.60
N LEU A 100 -2.81 -24.22 -8.30
CA LEU A 100 -3.54 -23.46 -7.28
C LEU A 100 -3.19 -21.97 -7.32
N GLU A 101 -1.92 -21.65 -7.48
CA GLU A 101 -1.44 -20.29 -7.60
C GLU A 101 -1.93 -19.63 -8.89
N ALA A 102 -1.88 -20.36 -10.02
CA ALA A 102 -2.47 -19.92 -11.27
C ALA A 102 -3.98 -19.68 -11.17
N TYR A 103 -4.70 -20.51 -10.39
CA TYR A 103 -6.13 -20.31 -10.12
C TYR A 103 -6.36 -19.02 -9.35
N ARG A 104 -5.61 -18.78 -8.26
CA ARG A 104 -5.70 -17.56 -7.45
C ARG A 104 -5.43 -16.31 -8.30
N GLY A 105 -4.38 -16.34 -9.12
CA GLY A 105 -4.07 -15.26 -10.04
C GLY A 105 -5.16 -15.00 -11.08
N ALA A 106 -5.84 -16.05 -11.57
CA ALA A 106 -6.97 -15.90 -12.48
C ALA A 106 -8.18 -15.25 -11.78
N ILE A 107 -8.46 -15.59 -10.52
CA ILE A 107 -9.52 -14.98 -9.71
C ILE A 107 -9.21 -13.52 -9.38
N ASP A 108 -7.97 -13.19 -9.03
CA ASP A 108 -7.57 -11.80 -8.75
C ASP A 108 -7.68 -10.92 -10.01
N ALA A 109 -7.29 -11.47 -11.17
CA ALA A 109 -7.45 -10.80 -12.44
C ALA A 109 -8.93 -10.62 -12.83
N GLU A 110 -9.81 -11.57 -12.49
CA GLU A 110 -11.26 -11.45 -12.64
C GLU A 110 -11.78 -10.28 -11.79
N VAL A 111 -11.40 -10.25 -10.51
CA VAL A 111 -11.81 -9.23 -9.54
C VAL A 111 -11.36 -7.84 -9.93
N GLN A 112 -10.11 -7.68 -10.40
CA GLN A 112 -9.61 -6.41 -10.92
C GLN A 112 -10.33 -5.99 -12.20
N ALA A 113 -10.66 -6.94 -13.08
CA ALA A 113 -11.47 -6.65 -14.25
C ALA A 113 -12.89 -6.20 -13.87
N LEU A 114 -13.49 -6.77 -12.83
CA LEU A 114 -14.79 -6.35 -12.30
C LEU A 114 -14.72 -4.95 -11.68
N LYS A 115 -13.70 -4.64 -10.85
CA LYS A 115 -13.49 -3.28 -10.29
C LYS A 115 -13.37 -2.21 -11.37
N THR A 116 -12.76 -2.55 -12.50
CA THR A 116 -12.55 -1.64 -13.63
C THR A 116 -13.69 -1.66 -14.66
N GLY A 117 -14.77 -2.42 -14.42
CA GLY A 117 -15.93 -2.51 -15.32
C GLY A 117 -15.69 -3.31 -16.61
N LYS A 118 -14.59 -4.05 -16.73
CA LYS A 118 -14.20 -4.81 -17.94
C LYS A 118 -14.81 -6.22 -17.94
N ILE A 119 -16.13 -6.31 -18.14
CA ILE A 119 -16.92 -7.56 -18.07
C ILE A 119 -16.38 -8.66 -19.01
N SER A 120 -16.03 -8.34 -20.25
CA SER A 120 -15.49 -9.32 -21.21
C SER A 120 -14.12 -9.88 -20.82
N LYS A 121 -13.33 -9.13 -20.03
CA LYS A 121 -12.07 -9.62 -19.48
C LYS A 121 -12.33 -10.50 -18.25
N ALA A 122 -13.24 -10.08 -17.37
CA ALA A 122 -13.67 -10.87 -16.22
C ALA A 122 -14.19 -12.26 -16.65
N LYS A 123 -15.05 -12.32 -17.67
CA LYS A 123 -15.57 -13.58 -18.22
C LYS A 123 -14.48 -14.51 -18.77
N ARG A 124 -13.40 -13.96 -19.34
CA ARG A 124 -12.23 -14.73 -19.81
C ARG A 124 -11.41 -15.26 -18.63
N CYS A 125 -11.18 -14.44 -17.61
CA CYS A 125 -10.50 -14.83 -16.37
C CYS A 125 -11.28 -15.94 -15.64
N GLN A 126 -12.61 -15.82 -15.55
CA GLN A 126 -13.48 -16.83 -14.97
C GLN A 126 -13.40 -18.17 -15.71
N LYS A 127 -13.40 -18.15 -17.06
CA LYS A 127 -13.22 -19.37 -17.86
C LYS A 127 -11.87 -20.03 -17.59
N ARG A 128 -10.80 -19.24 -17.49
CA ARG A 128 -9.45 -19.74 -17.18
C ARG A 128 -9.37 -20.32 -15.76
N ALA A 129 -9.97 -19.66 -14.77
CA ALA A 129 -10.06 -20.17 -13.41
C ALA A 129 -10.80 -21.50 -13.35
N ASN A 130 -11.92 -21.64 -14.08
CA ASN A 130 -12.67 -22.90 -14.13
C ASN A 130 -11.86 -24.06 -14.75
N MET A 131 -11.06 -23.81 -15.79
CA MET A 131 -10.18 -24.82 -16.38
C MET A 131 -9.11 -25.29 -15.38
N LEU A 132 -8.53 -24.36 -14.63
CA LEU A 132 -7.53 -24.67 -13.61
C LEU A 132 -8.16 -25.44 -12.44
N MET A 133 -9.40 -25.10 -12.07
CA MET A 133 -10.13 -25.78 -11.00
C MET A 133 -10.42 -27.26 -11.32
N GLN A 134 -10.64 -27.59 -12.59
CA GLN A 134 -10.86 -28.98 -13.05
C GLN A 134 -9.61 -29.85 -12.97
N GLN A 135 -8.43 -29.24 -12.80
CA GLN A 135 -7.14 -29.91 -12.75
C GLN A 135 -6.61 -30.07 -11.31
N LEU A 136 -7.41 -29.69 -10.31
CA LEU A 136 -7.07 -29.75 -8.89
C LEU A 136 -7.65 -31.01 -8.22
N GLU A 137 -7.00 -31.43 -7.14
CA GLU A 137 -7.51 -32.49 -6.27
C GLU A 137 -8.65 -31.99 -5.36
N SER A 138 -9.43 -32.92 -4.80
CA SER A 138 -10.66 -32.62 -4.05
C SER A 138 -10.45 -31.61 -2.90
N ASP A 139 -9.35 -31.74 -2.17
CA ASP A 139 -9.03 -30.87 -1.02
C ASP A 139 -8.62 -29.45 -1.46
N ASP A 140 -7.95 -29.34 -2.60
CA ASP A 140 -7.51 -28.08 -3.18
C ASP A 140 -8.65 -27.31 -3.86
N ILE A 141 -9.65 -28.03 -4.37
CA ILE A 141 -10.90 -27.43 -4.89
C ILE A 141 -11.62 -26.67 -3.78
N GLN A 142 -11.73 -27.25 -2.58
CA GLN A 142 -12.39 -26.60 -1.45
C GLN A 142 -11.67 -25.31 -1.06
N ARG A 143 -10.34 -25.35 -0.97
CA ARG A 143 -9.50 -24.19 -0.68
C ARG A 143 -9.60 -23.11 -1.77
N ALA A 144 -9.70 -23.51 -3.03
CA ALA A 144 -9.91 -22.60 -4.16
C ALA A 144 -11.30 -21.91 -4.11
N ILE A 145 -12.35 -22.65 -3.74
CA ILE A 145 -13.71 -22.11 -3.58
C ILE A 145 -13.77 -21.11 -2.42
N GLU A 146 -13.16 -21.42 -1.28
CA GLU A 146 -13.09 -20.52 -0.13
C GLU A 146 -12.36 -19.21 -0.46
N TYR A 147 -11.23 -19.30 -1.16
CA TYR A 147 -10.50 -18.14 -1.65
C TYR A 147 -11.38 -17.25 -2.56
N LYS A 148 -12.04 -17.86 -3.55
CA LYS A 148 -12.93 -17.15 -4.47
C LYS A 148 -14.07 -16.45 -3.72
N ARG A 149 -14.69 -17.14 -2.75
CA ARG A 149 -15.76 -16.56 -1.92
C ARG A 149 -15.26 -15.37 -1.10
N GLY A 150 -14.09 -15.47 -0.48
CA GLY A 150 -13.49 -14.39 0.31
C GLY A 150 -13.22 -13.13 -0.51
N ILE A 151 -12.60 -13.28 -1.68
CA ILE A 151 -12.27 -12.12 -2.53
C ILE A 151 -13.54 -11.47 -3.12
N LEU A 152 -14.53 -12.27 -3.55
CA LEU A 152 -15.81 -11.74 -4.04
C LEU A 152 -16.65 -11.08 -2.94
N ALA A 153 -16.60 -11.59 -1.71
CA ALA A 153 -17.22 -10.92 -0.57
C ALA A 153 -16.61 -9.52 -0.33
N GLY A 154 -15.28 -9.41 -0.45
CA GLY A 154 -14.59 -8.11 -0.38
C GLY A 154 -15.01 -7.13 -1.48
N LEU A 155 -15.35 -7.62 -2.68
CA LEU A 155 -15.93 -6.78 -3.74
C LEU A 155 -17.32 -6.25 -3.38
N ASN A 156 -18.19 -7.09 -2.83
CA ASN A 156 -19.53 -6.67 -2.42
C ASN A 156 -19.47 -5.60 -1.32
N VAL A 157 -18.63 -5.81 -0.30
CA VAL A 157 -18.42 -4.80 0.75
C VAL A 157 -17.89 -3.48 0.15
N SER A 158 -16.96 -3.54 -0.79
CA SER A 158 -16.46 -2.34 -1.48
C SER A 158 -17.54 -1.64 -2.31
N LEU A 159 -18.48 -2.39 -2.89
CA LEU A 159 -19.60 -1.85 -3.65
C LEU A 159 -20.57 -1.14 -2.71
N ASP A 160 -20.92 -1.76 -1.58
CA ASP A 160 -21.83 -1.19 -0.56
C ASP A 160 -21.25 0.10 0.04
N ILE A 161 -19.95 0.14 0.36
CA ILE A 161 -19.28 1.36 0.81
C ILE A 161 -19.35 2.46 -0.27
N SER A 162 -19.22 2.08 -1.55
CA SER A 162 -19.30 3.04 -2.65
C SER A 162 -20.72 3.57 -2.84
N THR A 163 -21.74 2.72 -2.74
CA THR A 163 -23.15 3.13 -2.88
C THR A 163 -23.58 4.02 -1.72
N GLU A 164 -23.16 3.72 -0.48
CA GLU A 164 -23.36 4.60 0.68
C GLU A 164 -22.72 5.98 0.49
N LYS A 165 -21.47 6.04 0.02
CA LYS A 165 -20.78 7.31 -0.28
C LYS A 165 -21.51 8.11 -1.35
N VAL A 166 -21.96 7.46 -2.41
CA VAL A 166 -22.75 8.10 -3.48
C VAL A 166 -24.08 8.61 -2.94
N GLN A 167 -24.78 7.84 -2.10
CA GLN A 167 -26.03 8.28 -1.47
C GLN A 167 -25.82 9.46 -0.51
N LEU A 168 -24.75 9.45 0.29
CA LEU A 168 -24.37 10.58 1.15
C LEU A 168 -24.11 11.84 0.34
N TRP A 169 -23.36 11.74 -0.75
CA TRP A 169 -23.13 12.86 -1.66
C TRP A 169 -24.40 13.34 -2.32
N LEU A 170 -25.24 12.43 -2.84
CA LEU A 170 -26.54 12.77 -3.42
C LEU A 170 -27.45 13.49 -2.41
N ASN A 171 -27.49 13.05 -1.16
CA ASN A 171 -28.27 13.70 -0.10
C ASN A 171 -27.70 15.09 0.26
N ARG A 172 -26.37 15.24 0.29
CA ARG A 172 -25.71 16.54 0.47
C ARG A 172 -26.00 17.50 -0.68
N PHE A 173 -25.99 17.01 -1.93
CA PHE A 173 -26.35 17.80 -3.10
C PHE A 173 -27.83 18.17 -3.09
N LYS A 174 -28.75 17.28 -2.72
CA LYS A 174 -30.18 17.61 -2.56
C LYS A 174 -30.40 18.77 -1.57
N GLY A 175 -29.65 18.82 -0.47
CA GLY A 175 -29.67 19.97 0.46
C GLY A 175 -29.19 21.28 -0.17
N CYS A 176 -28.31 21.22 -1.17
CA CYS A 176 -27.84 22.41 -1.88
C CYS A 176 -28.82 22.91 -2.95
N TRP A 177 -29.88 22.16 -3.27
CA TRP A 177 -30.85 22.47 -4.33
C TRP A 177 -32.24 22.84 -3.80
N LYS A 178 -32.41 22.95 -2.47
CA LYS A 178 -33.64 23.51 -1.91
C LYS A 178 -33.72 25.00 -2.24
N GLU A 179 -34.87 25.42 -2.78
CA GLU A 179 -35.13 26.80 -3.21
C GLU A 179 -34.93 27.79 -2.05
N GLU A 180 -35.29 27.40 -0.84
CA GLU A 180 -35.06 28.15 0.41
C GLU A 180 -33.56 28.42 0.67
N ASP A 181 -32.71 27.42 0.51
CA ASP A 181 -31.27 27.55 0.77
C ASP A 181 -30.54 28.25 -0.39
N PHE A 182 -31.06 28.15 -1.62
CA PHE A 182 -30.62 28.98 -2.74
C PHE A 182 -30.94 30.46 -2.50
N ASN A 183 -32.15 30.78 -2.08
CA ASN A 183 -32.57 32.15 -1.77
C ASN A 183 -31.78 32.72 -0.58
N LYS A 184 -31.54 31.94 0.47
CA LYS A 184 -30.63 32.34 1.56
C LYS A 184 -29.22 32.66 1.07
N ARG A 185 -28.64 31.80 0.21
CA ARG A 185 -27.31 32.06 -0.39
C ARG A 185 -27.30 33.31 -1.26
N LYS A 186 -28.36 33.53 -2.05
CA LYS A 186 -28.51 34.73 -2.88
C LYS A 186 -28.58 36.00 -2.03
N ASN A 187 -29.40 36.00 -0.96
CA ASN A 187 -29.52 37.14 -0.05
C ASN A 187 -28.21 37.43 0.68
N ILE A 188 -27.55 36.42 1.25
CA ILE A 188 -26.26 36.59 1.92
C ILE A 188 -25.20 37.13 0.95
N THR A 189 -25.20 36.67 -0.30
CA THR A 189 -24.26 37.17 -1.32
C THR A 189 -24.52 38.65 -1.63
N GLN A 190 -25.80 39.04 -1.74
CA GLN A 190 -26.20 40.43 -1.96
C GLN A 190 -25.85 41.34 -0.77
N GLU A 191 -26.04 40.87 0.46
CA GLU A 191 -25.64 41.58 1.68
C GLU A 191 -24.11 41.78 1.74
N ILE A 192 -23.33 40.73 1.43
CA ILE A 192 -21.87 40.82 1.37
C ILE A 192 -21.43 41.84 0.31
N THR A 193 -21.98 41.82 -0.90
CA THR A 193 -21.61 42.83 -1.92
C THR A 193 -21.99 44.23 -1.50
N SER A 194 -23.14 44.42 -0.86
CA SER A 194 -23.58 45.73 -0.37
C SER A 194 -22.64 46.26 0.72
N ILE A 195 -22.26 45.43 1.69
CA ILE A 195 -21.29 45.78 2.74
C ILE A 195 -19.90 46.06 2.17
N THR A 196 -19.51 45.36 1.11
CA THR A 196 -18.20 45.55 0.48
C THR A 196 -18.17 46.86 -0.32
N GLN A 197 -19.26 47.21 -1.00
CA GLN A 197 -19.40 48.48 -1.72
C GLN A 197 -19.41 49.67 -0.75
N THR A 198 -20.20 49.62 0.33
CA THR A 198 -20.22 50.69 1.34
C THR A 198 -18.87 50.88 2.02
N LYS A 199 -18.13 49.80 2.32
CA LYS A 199 -16.74 49.89 2.82
C LYS A 199 -15.77 50.51 1.82
N THR A 200 -16.03 50.37 0.52
CA THR A 200 -15.19 50.95 -0.53
C THR A 200 -15.47 52.44 -0.70
N GLU A 201 -16.75 52.85 -0.58
CA GLU A 201 -17.19 54.25 -0.57
C GLU A 201 -16.76 55.00 0.71
N GLU A 202 -16.80 54.34 1.88
CA GLU A 202 -16.29 54.90 3.14
C GLU A 202 -14.77 55.10 3.15
N LYS A 203 -14.01 54.26 2.43
CA LYS A 203 -12.57 54.47 2.23
C LYS A 203 -12.30 55.64 1.29
N SER A 204 -13.01 55.70 0.17
CA SER A 204 -12.92 56.80 -0.81
C SER A 204 -13.24 58.17 -0.18
N THR A 205 -14.28 58.24 0.64
CA THR A 205 -14.66 59.48 1.34
C THR A 205 -13.65 59.87 2.42
N LYS A 206 -13.13 58.92 3.22
CA LYS A 206 -12.07 59.23 4.20
C LYS A 206 -10.77 59.71 3.56
N GLU A 207 -10.41 59.21 2.38
CA GLU A 207 -9.25 59.69 1.61
C GLU A 207 -9.48 61.10 1.02
N LEU A 208 -10.70 61.43 0.61
CA LEU A 208 -11.09 62.77 0.16
C LEU A 208 -11.06 63.83 1.28
N PHE A 209 -11.42 63.46 2.52
CA PHE A 209 -11.40 64.39 3.67
C PHE A 209 -10.04 64.46 4.39
N ALA A 210 -9.13 63.51 4.17
CA ALA A 210 -7.77 63.58 4.71
C ALA A 210 -6.86 64.57 3.95
N GLY A 211 -7.28 65.08 2.78
CA GLY A 211 -6.59 66.12 2.02
C GLY A 211 -7.08 67.55 2.27
N VAL A 212 -8.05 67.74 3.16
CA VAL A 212 -8.54 69.06 3.57
C VAL A 212 -8.06 69.34 5.00
N GLU A 213 -6.78 69.68 5.13
CA GLU A 213 -6.30 70.39 6.31
C GLU A 213 -6.78 71.86 6.21
N ILE A 214 -7.52 72.31 7.22
CA ILE A 214 -7.79 73.73 7.50
C ILE A 214 -6.66 74.27 8.37
#